data_AF-A0A3A9GWK1-F1
#
_entry.id   AF-A0A3A9GWK1-F1
#
_cell.length_a   1.000
_cell.length_b   1.000
_cell.length_c   1.000
_cell.angle_alpha   90.00
_cell.angle_beta   90.00
_cell.angle_gamma   90.00
#
_symmetry.space_group_name_H-M   'P 1'
#
loop_
_entity.id
_entity.type
_entity.pdbx_description
1 polymer ?
#
loop_
_entity_poly.entity_id
_entity_poly.type
_entity_poly.pdbx_seq_one_letter_code
_entity_poly.pdbx_strand_id
1 'polypeptide(L)' 'MAFIFQDNKQVKNEFKKLTIDNNVTMSEVAGKCGLIPQQLNNRFNNNRLAFSDLKQYLDSIGYELQIDFIKKEEKENV' A
#
# COMPACT_ATOMS: atom_id res chain seq x y z
N MET A 1 3.11 -8.58 7.85
CA MET A 1 4.40 -8.92 7.19
C MET A 1 5.18 -7.63 7.01
N ALA A 2 6.47 -7.60 7.39
CA ALA A 2 7.32 -6.42 7.20
C ALA A 2 8.23 -6.63 5.97
N PHE A 3 8.49 -5.58 5.20
CA PHE A 3 9.38 -5.61 4.04
C PHE A 3 10.17 -4.31 3.92
N ILE A 4 11.38 -4.39 3.33
CA ILE A 4 12.15 -3.21 2.95
C ILE A 4 11.56 -2.66 1.66
N PHE A 5 11.22 -1.37 1.65
CA PHE A 5 10.70 -0.68 0.48
C PHE A 5 11.74 -0.66 -0.66
N GLN A 6 11.34 -1.12 -1.84
CA GLN A 6 12.12 -1.09 -3.07
C GLN A 6 11.49 -0.14 -4.09
N ASP A 7 10.20 -0.30 -4.37
CA ASP A 7 9.47 0.51 -5.33
C ASP A 7 7.94 0.49 -5.09
N ASN A 8 7.22 1.34 -5.83
CA ASN A 8 5.76 1.42 -5.73
C ASN A 8 5.03 0.16 -6.24
N LYS A 9 5.63 -0.63 -7.14
CA LYS A 9 5.02 -1.87 -7.65
C LYS A 9 5.01 -2.94 -6.55
N GLN A 10 6.08 -3.05 -5.76
CA GLN A 10 6.14 -3.91 -4.58
C GLN A 10 4.98 -3.58 -3.62
N VAL A 11 4.85 -2.32 -3.21
CA VAL A 11 3.80 -1.90 -2.27
C VAL A 11 2.40 -2.20 -2.80
N LYS A 12 2.15 -1.94 -4.10
CA LYS A 12 0.86 -2.26 -4.74
C LYS A 12 0.56 -3.76 -4.74
N ASN A 13 1.58 -4.59 -4.96
CA ASN A 13 1.41 -6.04 -4.94
C ASN A 13 1.11 -6.54 -3.52
N GLU A 14 1.81 -6.03 -2.51
CA GLU A 14 1.55 -6.38 -1.10
C GLU A 14 0.13 -5.95 -0.68
N PHE A 15 -0.31 -4.75 -1.07
CA PHE A 15 -1.69 -4.32 -0.82
C PHE A 15 -2.72 -5.24 -1.49
N LYS A 16 -2.50 -5.66 -2.75
CA LYS A 16 -3.40 -6.60 -3.43
C LYS A 16 -3.47 -7.95 -2.73
N LYS A 17 -2.33 -8.48 -2.26
CA LYS A 17 -2.32 -9.72 -1.46
C LYS A 17 -3.17 -9.57 -0.21
N LEU A 18 -3.01 -8.47 0.52
CA LEU A 18 -3.83 -8.18 1.71
C LEU A 18 -5.33 -8.15 1.39
N THR A 19 -5.74 -7.56 0.26
CA THR A 19 -7.15 -7.56 -0.13
C THR A 19 -7.68 -8.98 -0.37
N ILE A 20 -6.89 -9.85 -1.01
CA ILE A 20 -7.24 -11.27 -1.25
C ILE A 20 -7.31 -12.02 0.08
N ASP A 21 -6.31 -11.87 0.96
CA ASP A 21 -6.24 -12.54 2.25
C ASP A 21 -7.41 -12.16 3.18
N ASN A 22 -7.94 -10.95 3.03
CA ASN A 22 -9.11 -10.46 3.78
C ASN A 22 -10.44 -10.73 3.07
N ASN A 23 -10.44 -11.38 1.91
CA ASN A 23 -11.61 -11.62 1.08
C ASN A 23 -12.38 -10.32 0.74
N VAL A 24 -11.64 -9.23 0.50
CA VAL A 24 -12.17 -7.91 0.13
C VAL A 24 -11.73 -7.57 -1.30
N THR A 25 -12.64 -7.02 -2.09
CA THR A 25 -12.35 -6.55 -3.45
C THR A 25 -11.89 -5.09 -3.47
N MET A 26 -11.17 -4.69 -4.52
CA MET A 26 -10.78 -3.29 -4.74
C MET A 26 -11.99 -2.34 -4.86
N SER A 27 -13.13 -2.85 -5.34
CA SER A 27 -14.38 -2.08 -5.41
C SER A 27 -14.96 -1.80 -4.02
N GLU A 28 -14.87 -2.76 -3.10
CA GLU A 28 -15.29 -2.58 -1.71
C GLU A 28 -14.38 -1.61 -0.96
N VAL A 29 -13.05 -1.71 -1.18
CA VAL A 29 -12.09 -0.72 -0.67
C VAL A 29 -12.47 0.68 -1.16
N ALA A 30 -12.80 0.84 -2.45
CA ALA A 30 -13.21 2.11 -3.01
C ALA A 30 -14.45 2.66 -2.31
N GLY A 31 -15.49 1.82 -2.14
CA GLY A 31 -16.71 2.20 -1.43
C GLY A 31 -16.46 2.65 0.01
N LYS A 32 -15.61 1.92 0.76
CA LYS A 32 -15.24 2.27 2.13
C LYS A 32 -14.41 3.56 2.21
N CYS A 33 -13.69 3.92 1.15
CA CYS A 33 -12.93 5.16 1.06
C CYS A 33 -13.76 6.34 0.51
N GLY A 34 -15.06 6.14 0.22
CA GLY A 34 -15.91 7.16 -0.39
C GLY A 34 -15.57 7.45 -1.85
N LEU A 35 -14.95 6.50 -2.56
CA LEU A 35 -14.52 6.60 -3.95
C LEU A 35 -15.34 5.66 -4.84
N ILE A 36 -15.47 6.00 -6.13
CA ILE A 36 -15.90 5.02 -7.13
C ILE A 36 -14.71 4.14 -7.56
N PRO A 37 -14.94 2.87 -7.98
CA PRO A 37 -13.86 1.94 -8.34
C PRO A 37 -12.87 2.50 -9.39
N GLN A 38 -13.35 3.29 -10.36
CA GLN A 38 -12.51 3.93 -11.37
C GLN A 38 -11.55 4.96 -10.76
N GLN A 39 -12.01 5.77 -9.80
CA GLN A 39 -11.18 6.76 -9.13
C GLN A 39 -10.09 6.08 -8.30
N LEU A 40 -10.43 5.04 -7.55
CA LEU A 40 -9.45 4.27 -6.79
C LEU A 40 -8.44 3.63 -7.73
N ASN A 41 -8.88 2.97 -8.81
CA ASN A 41 -7.96 2.38 -9.79
C ASN A 41 -7.02 3.40 -10.42
N ASN A 42 -7.50 4.61 -10.74
CA ASN A 42 -6.66 5.67 -11.29
C ASN A 42 -5.61 6.13 -10.27
N ARG A 43 -5.99 6.34 -9.00
CA ARG A 43 -5.06 6.72 -7.92
C ARG A 43 -4.05 5.62 -7.64
N PHE A 44 -4.53 4.38 -7.51
CA PHE A 44 -3.71 3.22 -7.18
C PHE A 44 -2.74 2.85 -8.31
N ASN A 45 -3.13 2.98 -9.57
CA ASN A 45 -2.24 2.68 -10.71
C ASN A 45 -1.32 3.84 -11.09
N ASN A 46 -1.56 5.06 -10.60
CA ASN A 46 -0.65 6.18 -10.81
C ASN A 46 0.78 5.82 -10.34
N ASN A 47 1.79 6.32 -11.07
CA ASN A 47 3.20 6.12 -10.71
C ASN A 47 3.54 6.69 -9.33
N ARG A 48 2.74 7.64 -8.83
CA ARG A 48 2.86 8.20 -7.48
C ARG A 48 1.74 7.67 -6.58
N LEU A 49 2.06 6.68 -5.75
CA LEU A 49 1.20 6.24 -4.65
C LEU A 49 1.49 7.13 -3.43
N ALA A 50 0.53 7.95 -3.01
CA ALA A 50 0.68 8.77 -1.81
C ALA A 50 0.49 7.92 -0.55
N PHE A 51 1.31 8.15 0.49
CA PHE A 51 1.16 7.44 1.76
C PHE A 51 -0.16 7.74 2.47
N SER A 52 -0.73 8.93 2.28
CA SER A 52 -2.06 9.29 2.79
C SER A 52 -3.15 8.43 2.16
N ASP A 53 -3.11 8.22 0.84
CA ASP A 53 -4.04 7.34 0.14
C ASP A 53 -3.85 5.89 0.62
N LEU A 54 -2.60 5.40 0.70
CA LEU A 54 -2.30 4.04 1.15
C LEU A 54 -2.79 3.79 2.58
N LYS A 55 -2.58 4.75 3.49
CA LYS A 55 -3.10 4.70 4.86
C LYS A 55 -4.62 4.54 4.84
N GLN A 56 -5.33 5.40 4.10
CA GLN A 56 -6.79 5.33 4.01
C GLN A 56 -7.28 3.97 3.47
N TYR A 57 -6.59 3.42 2.47
CA TYR A 57 -6.94 2.12 1.91
C TYR A 57 -6.74 0.98 2.92
N LEU A 58 -5.65 1.01 3.69
CA LEU A 58 -5.37 0.05 4.76
C LEU A 58 -6.38 0.17 5.90
N ASP A 59 -6.69 1.40 6.34
CA ASP A 59 -7.69 1.66 7.39
C ASP A 59 -9.05 1.04 7.01
N SER A 60 -9.42 1.08 5.72
CA SER A 60 -10.67 0.52 5.20
C SER A 60 -10.77 -1.02 5.33
N ILE A 61 -9.63 -1.71 5.45
CA ILE A 61 -9.56 -3.16 5.61
C ILE A 61 -9.07 -3.57 7.02
N GLY A 62 -9.01 -2.62 7.97
CA GLY A 62 -8.64 -2.89 9.35
C GLY A 62 -7.14 -3.03 9.60
N TYR A 63 -6.31 -2.43 8.74
CA TYR A 63 -4.86 -2.41 8.87
C TYR A 63 -4.36 -0.99 9.09
N GLU A 64 -3.23 -0.86 9.79
CA GLU A 64 -2.56 0.42 10.02
C GLU A 64 -1.26 0.51 9.21
N LEU A 65 -1.00 1.68 8.62
CA LEU A 65 0.26 1.95 7.93
C LEU A 65 1.37 2.30 8.94
N GLN A 66 2.32 1.39 9.14
CA GLN A 66 3.53 1.62 9.93
C GLN A 66 4.73 1.88 9.00
N ILE A 67 5.51 2.92 9.31
CA ILE A 67 6.76 3.26 8.61
C ILE A 67 7.89 3.28 9.64
N ASP A 68 9.00 2.61 9.33
CA ASP A 68 10.18 2.53 10.18
C ASP A 68 11.44 3.00 9.41
N PHE A 69 12.44 3.51 10.14
CA PHE A 69 13.67 4.08 9.58
C PHE A 69 14.87 3.26 10.02
N ILE A 70 15.50 2.58 9.07
CA ILE A 70 16.65 1.70 9.32
C ILE A 70 17.92 2.40 8.81
N LYS A 71 18.95 2.49 9.67
CA LYS A 71 20.27 2.94 9.25
C LYS A 71 20.85 1.96 8.24
N LYS A 72 21.29 2.44 7.08
CA LYS A 72 22.11 1.62 6.18
C LYS A 72 23.49 1.51 6.79
N GLU A 73 23.93 0.29 7.08
CA GLU A 73 25.34 0.05 7.40
C GLU A 73 26.16 0.41 6.16
N GLU A 74 27.11 1.32 6.30
CA GLU A 74 28.09 1.58 5.26
C GLU A 74 28.86 0.28 5.03
N LYS A 75 28.81 -0.25 3.81
CA LYS A 75 29.73 -1.31 3.44
C LYS A 75 31.12 -0.67 3.38
N GLU A 76 31.91 -0.86 4.42
CA GLU A 76 33.37 -0.72 4.33
C GLU A 76 33.82 -1.68 3.23
N ASN A 77 34.11 -1.12 2.05
CA ASN A 77 34.83 -1.85 1.01
C ASN A 77 36.25 -2.05 1.52
N VAL A 78 36.56 -3.27 1.99
CA VAL A 78 37.93 -3.77 2.17
C VAL A 78 38.45 -4.26 0.83
#